data_AF-A0A7C5CN45-F1
#
_entry.id   AF-A0A7C5CN45-F1
#
_cell.length_a   1.000
_cell.length_b   1.000
_cell.length_c   1.000
_cell.angle_alpha   90.00
_cell.angle_beta   90.00
_cell.angle_gamma   90.00
#
_symmetry.space_group_name_H-M   'P 1'
#
loop_
_entity.id
_entity.type
_entity.pdbx_description
1 polymer ?
#
loop_
_entity_poly.entity_id
_entity_poly.type
_entity_poly.pdbx_seq_one_letter_code
_entity_poly.pdbx_strand_id
1 'polypeptide(L)' 'MYDMWMWLADLGNSKMLALLIFFPTFVGIIIYVYTNKNRTKRLESYKYIPFLDDDSMPASSSQKKPDQQQGGN' A
#
# COMPACT_ATOMS: atom_id res chain seq x y z
N MET A 1 -13.91 27.92 -31.63
CA MET A 1 -14.30 26.77 -30.75
C MET A 1 -14.26 25.44 -31.51
N TYR A 2 -14.76 25.38 -32.76
CA TYR A 2 -14.60 24.21 -33.65
C TYR A 2 -13.15 24.00 -34.13
N ASP A 3 -12.35 25.06 -34.10
CA ASP A 3 -10.95 25.07 -34.56
C ASP A 3 -10.08 24.09 -33.78
N MET A 4 -10.33 23.94 -32.47
CA MET A 4 -9.66 22.95 -31.62
C MET A 4 -10.01 21.51 -32.03
N TRP A 5 -11.27 21.25 -32.40
CA TRP A 5 -11.72 19.94 -32.85
C TRP A 5 -11.19 19.60 -34.25
N MET A 6 -11.12 20.59 -35.14
CA MET A 6 -10.51 20.43 -36.47
C MET A 6 -9.00 20.21 -36.37
N TRP A 7 -8.32 20.95 -35.49
CA TRP A 7 -6.89 20.74 -35.22
C TRP A 7 -6.59 19.35 -34.64
N LEU A 8 -7.48 18.83 -33.78
CA LEU A 8 -7.39 17.47 -33.24
C LEU A 8 -7.59 16.41 -34.32
N ALA A 9 -8.53 16.63 -35.25
CA ALA A 9 -8.82 15.73 -36.37
C ALA A 9 -7.80 15.84 -37.51
N ASP A 10 -6.93 16.85 -37.50
CA ASP A 10 -5.86 17.01 -38.46
C ASP A 10 -4.72 16.00 -38.19
N LEU A 11 -4.61 15.01 -39.08
CA LEU A 11 -3.57 13.98 -39.04
C LEU A 11 -2.15 14.58 -39.13
N GLY A 12 -1.97 15.80 -39.65
CA GLY A 12 -0.70 16.51 -39.66
C GLY A 12 -0.15 16.76 -38.24
N ASN A 13 -1.03 16.96 -37.27
CA ASN A 13 -0.67 17.21 -35.87
C ASN A 13 -0.65 15.92 -35.02
N SER A 14 -0.87 14.75 -35.64
CA SER A 14 -0.94 13.45 -34.96
C SER A 14 0.28 13.15 -34.09
N LYS A 15 1.48 13.57 -34.51
CA LYS A 15 2.72 13.39 -33.73
C LYS A 15 2.68 14.17 -32.42
N MET A 16 2.21 15.40 -32.47
CA MET A 16 2.11 16.27 -31.29
C MET A 16 0.99 15.80 -30.37
N LEU A 17 -0.14 15.38 -30.93
CA LEU A 17 -1.24 14.79 -30.18
C LEU A 17 -0.83 13.49 -29.49
N ALA A 18 -0.12 12.61 -30.19
CA ALA A 18 0.39 11.37 -29.63
C ALA A 18 1.33 11.65 -28.46
N LEU A 19 2.24 12.63 -28.58
CA LEU A 19 3.12 13.04 -27.48
C LEU A 19 2.31 13.56 -26.27
N LEU A 20 1.35 14.44 -26.53
CA LEU A 20 0.50 15.06 -25.50
C LEU A 20 -0.39 14.06 -24.77
N ILE A 21 -0.80 12.97 -25.39
CA ILE A 21 -1.60 11.94 -24.71
C ILE A 21 -0.68 10.90 -24.07
N PHE A 22 0.32 10.41 -24.81
CA PHE A 22 1.18 9.31 -24.37
C PHE A 22 2.07 9.68 -23.19
N PHE A 23 2.63 10.89 -23.18
CA PHE A 23 3.52 11.32 -22.10
C PHE A 23 2.81 11.48 -20.75
N PRO A 24 1.73 12.27 -20.61
CA PRO A 24 1.04 12.39 -19.33
C PRO A 24 0.28 11.13 -18.94
N THR A 25 -0.19 10.30 -19.89
CA THR A 25 -0.74 8.98 -19.52
C THR A 25 0.34 8.09 -18.90
N PHE A 26 1.54 8.05 -19.48
CA PHE A 26 2.68 7.33 -18.90
C PHE A 26 3.04 7.86 -17.51
N VAL A 27 3.24 9.17 -17.36
CA VAL A 27 3.54 9.80 -16.06
C VAL A 27 2.41 9.54 -15.05
N GLY A 28 1.15 9.61 -15.49
CA GLY A 28 -0.03 9.35 -14.66
C GLY A 28 -0.07 7.90 -14.14
N ILE A 29 0.29 6.92 -14.98
CA ILE A 29 0.40 5.51 -14.57
C ILE A 29 1.51 5.34 -13.51
N ILE A 30 2.68 5.94 -13.73
CA ILE A 30 3.78 5.91 -12.75
C ILE A 30 3.29 6.49 -11.41
N ILE A 31 2.68 7.67 -11.42
CA ILE A 31 2.14 8.30 -10.20
C ILE A 31 1.11 7.37 -9.54
N TYR A 32 0.17 6.80 -10.31
CA TYR A 32 -0.85 5.89 -9.78
C TYR A 32 -0.25 4.65 -9.10
N VAL A 33 0.74 4.01 -9.73
CA VAL A 33 1.40 2.81 -9.21
C VAL A 33 2.17 3.13 -7.92
N TYR A 34 2.97 4.19 -7.91
CA TYR A 34 3.86 4.50 -6.79
C TYR A 34 3.18 5.25 -5.64
N THR A 35 2.08 5.96 -5.89
CA THR A 35 1.31 6.65 -4.85
C THR A 35 0.54 5.68 -3.94
N ASN A 36 0.21 4.47 -4.42
CA ASN A 36 -0.55 3.49 -3.64
C ASN A 36 0.31 2.70 -2.62
N LYS A 37 1.00 3.41 -1.71
CA LYS A 37 1.80 2.84 -0.60
C LYS A 37 0.98 2.33 0.58
N ASN A 38 -0.36 2.41 0.52
CA ASN A 38 -1.24 2.05 1.65
C ASN A 38 -1.16 0.57 2.06
N ARG A 39 -0.58 -0.30 1.22
CA ARG A 39 -0.44 -1.74 1.52
C ARG A 39 0.81 -2.08 2.35
N THR A 40 1.80 -1.17 2.43
CA THR A 40 3.04 -1.40 3.19
C THR A 40 2.84 -1.33 4.70
N LYS A 41 1.78 -0.65 5.19
CA LYS A 41 1.51 -0.53 6.64
C LYS A 41 1.29 -1.87 7.35
N ARG A 42 0.77 -2.89 6.65
CA ARG A 42 0.58 -4.24 7.21
C ARG A 42 1.86 -5.09 7.21
N LEU A 43 2.89 -4.67 6.47
CA LEU A 43 4.19 -5.34 6.44
C LEU A 43 5.14 -4.75 7.49
N GLU A 44 4.98 -3.46 7.81
CA GLU A 44 5.73 -2.80 8.90
C GLU A 44 5.30 -3.29 10.30
N SER A 45 4.07 -3.80 10.48
CA SER A 45 3.62 -4.35 11.76
C SER A 45 4.36 -5.61 12.21
N TYR A 46 5.19 -6.20 11.34
CA TYR A 46 6.03 -7.37 11.62
C TYR A 46 7.53 -7.04 11.64
N LYS A 47 7.92 -5.76 11.55
CA LYS A 47 9.34 -5.34 11.47
C LYS A 47 10.10 -5.51 12.79
N TYR A 48 9.39 -5.65 13.91
CA TYR A 48 9.96 -5.85 15.24
C TYR A 48 9.50 -7.17 15.86
N ILE A 49 9.45 -8.24 15.07
CA ILE A 49 9.39 -9.57 15.69
C ILE A 49 10.78 -9.79 16.30
N PRO A 50 10.92 -9.87 17.63
CA PRO A 50 12.20 -10.21 18.23
C PRO A 50 12.63 -11.56 17.67
N PHE A 51 13.89 -11.68 17.25
CA PHE A 51 14.47 -12.98 16.97
C PHE A 51 14.37 -13.78 18.28
N LEU A 52 13.51 -14.80 18.27
CA LEU A 52 13.54 -15.88 19.25
C LEU A 52 14.80 -16.67 18.90
N ASP A 53 15.97 -16.13 19.24
CA ASP A 53 17.21 -16.88 19.21
C ASP A 53 17.03 -18.09 20.15
N ASP A 54 17.38 -19.24 19.60
CA ASP A 54 16.73 -20.55 19.73
C ASP A 54 17.05 -21.32 21.04
N ASP A 55 17.37 -20.65 22.16
CA ASP A 55 18.09 -21.32 23.28
C ASP A 55 17.53 -21.14 24.71
N SER A 56 16.26 -20.75 24.90
CA SER A 56 15.67 -20.85 26.24
C SER A 56 14.16 -21.06 26.26
N MET A 57 13.74 -22.31 26.09
CA MET A 57 12.50 -22.78 26.72
C MET A 57 12.78 -23.21 28.17
N PRO A 58 12.30 -22.49 29.20
CA PRO A 58 11.82 -23.15 30.40
C PRO A 58 10.37 -23.55 30.20
N ALA A 59 10.11 -24.85 30.29
CA ALA A 59 8.77 -25.38 30.40
C ALA A 59 8.03 -24.78 31.63
N SER A 60 6.70 -24.71 31.52
CA SER A 60 5.75 -24.17 32.51
C SER A 60 5.59 -22.64 32.43
N SER A 61 4.39 -22.06 32.51
CA SER A 61 3.16 -22.54 33.11
C SER A 61 1.99 -21.72 32.56
N SER A 62 0.88 -22.39 32.26
CA SER A 62 -0.44 -21.80 32.25
C SER A 62 -0.67 -20.95 33.51
N GLN A 63 -0.97 -19.66 33.37
CA GLN A 63 -1.63 -18.88 34.43
C GLN A 63 -2.45 -17.75 33.78
N LYS A 64 -3.69 -18.04 33.38
CA LYS A 64 -4.95 -17.84 34.14
C LYS A 64 -5.30 -16.37 34.41
N LYS A 65 -6.41 -15.94 33.78
CA LYS A 65 -7.29 -14.84 34.23
C LYS A 65 -7.63 -14.99 35.72
N PRO A 66 -7.81 -13.88 36.47
CA PRO A 66 -8.56 -13.92 37.71
C PRO A 66 -9.92 -13.21 37.51
N ASP A 67 -10.98 -14.00 37.35
CA ASP A 67 -12.32 -13.61 37.77
C ASP A 67 -12.64 -14.35 39.09
N GLN A 68 -12.93 -13.56 40.12
CA GLN A 68 -13.79 -13.81 41.29
C GLN A 68 -13.86 -15.21 41.92
N GLN A 69 -13.44 -15.31 43.19
CA GLN A 69 -14.25 -15.76 44.34
C GLN A 69 -13.32 -16.16 45.51
N GLN A 70 -13.49 -15.51 46.66
CA GLN A 70 -13.13 -16.08 47.94
C GLN A 70 -14.34 -15.89 48.85
N GLY A 71 -14.98 -17.03 49.17
CA GLY A 71 -16.14 -17.14 50.05
C GLY A 71 -15.74 -17.09 51.53
N GLY A 72 -16.76 -17.09 52.38
CA GLY A 72 -16.67 -16.74 53.79
C GLY A 72 -16.14 -17.81 54.74
N ASN A 73 -16.05 -17.37 56.01
CA ASN A 73 -16.34 -18.13 57.23
C ASN A 73 -16.67 -17.11 58.33
#